data_AF-A0A0H1AGB9-F1
#
_entry.id   AF-A0A0H1AGB9-F1
#
_cell.length_a   1.000
_cell.length_b   1.000
_cell.length_c   1.000
_cell.angle_alpha   90.00
_cell.angle_beta   90.00
_cell.angle_gamma   90.00
#
_symmetry.space_group_name_H-M   'P 1'
#
loop_
_entity.id
_entity.type
_entity.pdbx_description
1 polymer ?
#
loop_
_entity_poly.entity_id
_entity_poly.type
_entity_poly.pdbx_seq_one_letter_code
_entity_poly.pdbx_strand_id
1 'polypeptide(L)' 'MTRDRPAYGISLNQVDRFDSLIRIIVAQGDVLSSVDPRQLEADSVPALGDAIYDAGVALRTLMEQVGEQGL' A
#
# COMPACT_ATOMS: atom_id res chain seq x y z
N MET A 1 -18.66 35.79 9.46
CA MET A 1 -18.99 34.37 9.72
C MET A 1 -17.94 33.51 9.04
N THR A 2 -16.86 33.22 9.75
CA THR A 2 -15.80 32.31 9.31
C THR A 2 -16.42 30.92 9.29
N ARG A 3 -16.59 30.34 8.10
CA ARG A 3 -16.98 28.93 7.98
C ARG A 3 -15.73 28.11 8.24
N ASP A 4 -15.59 27.66 9.48
CA ASP A 4 -14.73 26.52 9.81
C ASP A 4 -15.28 25.32 9.03
N ARG A 5 -14.68 25.02 7.87
CA ARG A 5 -14.98 23.78 7.16
C ARG A 5 -14.22 22.69 7.91
N PRO A 6 -14.86 21.57 8.29
CA PRO A 6 -14.12 20.49 8.93
C PRO A 6 -12.99 20.04 7.99
N ALA A 7 -11.75 20.12 8.48
CA ALA A 7 -10.54 19.59 7.84
C ALA A 7 -10.48 18.06 7.98
N TYR A 8 -11.58 17.38 7.64
CA TYR A 8 -11.69 15.93 7.80
C TYR A 8 -12.29 15.33 6.54
N GLY A 9 -11.44 14.67 5.76
CA GLY A 9 -11.88 13.88 4.61
C GLY A 9 -10.71 13.22 3.92
N ILE A 10 -10.62 11.89 4.01
CA ILE A 10 -9.79 11.09 3.10
C ILE A 10 -10.39 11.27 1.70
N SER A 11 -9.59 11.68 0.72
CA SER A 11 -10.04 11.79 -0.67
C SER A 11 -10.29 10.40 -1.27
N LEU A 12 -11.23 10.31 -2.22
CA LEU A 12 -11.50 9.05 -2.92
C LEU A 12 -10.24 8.49 -3.59
N ASN A 13 -9.38 9.35 -4.13
CA ASN A 13 -8.11 8.94 -4.69
C ASN A 13 -7.16 8.30 -3.66
N GLN A 14 -7.15 8.79 -2.42
CA GLN A 14 -6.38 8.16 -1.35
C GLN A 14 -6.96 6.80 -0.97
N VAL A 15 -8.30 6.64 -0.96
CA VAL A 15 -8.94 5.33 -0.73
C VAL A 15 -8.60 4.34 -1.85
N ASP A 16 -8.69 4.76 -3.11
CA ASP A 16 -8.35 3.92 -4.26
C ASP A 16 -6.87 3.50 -4.23
N ARG A 17 -5.99 4.44 -3.86
CA ARG A 17 -4.56 4.17 -3.73
C ARG A 17 -4.28 3.21 -2.58
N PHE A 18 -4.99 3.34 -1.46
CA PHE A 18 -4.89 2.41 -0.34
C PHE A 18 -5.28 0.99 -0.76
N ASP A 19 -6.45 0.82 -1.38
CA ASP A 19 -6.93 -0.50 -1.85
C ASP A 19 -5.95 -1.14 -2.85
N SER A 20 -5.44 -0.36 -3.80
CA SER A 20 -4.45 -0.84 -4.77
C SER A 20 -3.16 -1.36 -4.10
N LEU A 21 -2.63 -0.60 -3.12
CA LEU A 21 -1.41 -1.00 -2.39
C LEU A 21 -1.62 -2.27 -1.57
N ILE A 22 -2.77 -2.41 -0.90
CA ILE A 22 -3.12 -3.63 -0.16
C ILE A 22 -3.24 -4.82 -1.10
N ARG A 23 -3.86 -4.66 -2.27
CA ARG A 23 -3.97 -5.74 -3.27
C ARG A 23 -2.61 -6.18 -3.78
N ILE A 24 -1.67 -5.27 -4.00
CA ILE A 24 -0.29 -5.62 -4.38
C ILE A 24 0.34 -6.48 -3.29
N ILE A 25 0.30 -6.04 -2.03
CA ILE A 25 0.88 -6.78 -0.90
C ILE A 25 0.28 -8.19 -0.81
N VAL A 26 -1.04 -8.31 -0.89
CA VAL A 26 -1.73 -9.61 -0.81
C VAL A 26 -1.38 -10.49 -2.00
N ALA A 27 -1.40 -9.97 -3.23
CA ALA A 27 -1.10 -10.75 -4.42
C ALA A 27 0.32 -11.32 -4.39
N GLN A 28 1.32 -10.49 -4.05
CA GLN A 28 2.71 -10.96 -3.99
C GLN A 28 2.94 -11.88 -2.78
N GLY A 29 2.30 -11.59 -1.64
CA GLY A 29 2.35 -12.45 -0.46
C GLY A 29 1.72 -13.83 -0.69
N ASP A 30 0.64 -13.90 -1.47
CA ASP A 30 -0.01 -15.15 -1.85
C ASP A 30 0.95 -16.04 -2.65
N VAL A 31 1.65 -15.47 -3.64
CA VAL A 31 2.69 -16.20 -4.40
C VAL A 31 3.79 -16.73 -3.48
N LEU A 32 4.30 -15.89 -2.55
CA LEU A 32 5.35 -16.31 -1.62
C LEU A 32 4.90 -17.40 -0.62
N SER A 33 3.62 -17.42 -0.26
CA SER A 33 3.08 -18.37 0.72
C SER A 33 2.56 -19.68 0.13
N SER A 34 2.16 -19.67 -1.14
CA SER A 34 1.52 -20.80 -1.81
C SER A 34 2.45 -21.57 -2.75
N VAL A 35 3.49 -20.93 -3.29
CA VAL A 35 4.40 -21.54 -4.26
C VAL A 35 5.64 -22.07 -3.55
N ASP A 36 6.04 -23.31 -3.89
CA ASP A 36 7.32 -23.85 -3.44
C ASP A 36 8.46 -22.98 -4.02
N PRO A 37 9.37 -22.42 -3.21
CA PRO A 37 10.46 -21.58 -3.69
C PRO A 37 11.33 -22.24 -4.77
N ARG A 38 11.37 -23.57 -4.83
CA ARG A 38 12.11 -24.33 -5.86
C ARG A 38 11.45 -24.30 -7.24
N GLN A 39 10.20 -23.85 -7.33
CA GLN A 39 9.45 -23.67 -8.57
C GLN A 39 9.51 -22.23 -9.10
N LEU A 40 10.11 -21.32 -8.32
CA LEU A 40 10.30 -19.93 -8.69
C LEU A 40 11.67 -19.75 -9.36
N GLU A 41 11.73 -18.88 -10.38
CA GLU A 41 13.01 -18.44 -10.94
C GLU A 41 13.85 -17.74 -9.85
N ALA A 42 15.17 -17.85 -9.93
CA ALA A 42 16.10 -17.46 -8.85
C ALA A 42 15.87 -16.04 -8.30
N ASP A 43 15.50 -15.09 -9.16
CA ASP A 43 15.28 -13.69 -8.81
C ASP A 43 13.82 -13.34 -8.46
N SER A 44 12.92 -14.31 -8.53
CA SER A 44 11.48 -14.07 -8.26
C SER A 44 11.22 -13.76 -6.80
N VAL A 45 11.85 -14.50 -5.86
CA VAL A 45 11.62 -14.28 -4.43
C VAL A 45 12.07 -12.88 -3.99
N PRO A 46 13.28 -12.41 -4.34
CA PRO A 46 13.67 -11.02 -4.12
C PRO A 46 12.72 -10.01 -4.77
N ALA A 47 12.35 -10.21 -6.05
CA ALA A 47 11.47 -9.27 -6.76
C ALA A 47 10.07 -9.16 -6.13
N LEU A 48 9.50 -10.28 -5.67
CA LEU A 48 8.24 -10.30 -4.93
C LEU A 48 8.35 -9.56 -3.59
N GLY A 49 9.46 -9.77 -2.87
CA GLY A 49 9.76 -9.08 -1.62
C GLY A 49 9.90 -7.57 -1.79
N ASP A 50 10.62 -7.12 -2.82
CA ASP A 50 10.80 -5.71 -3.15
C ASP A 50 9.45 -5.05 -3.48
N ALA A 51 8.60 -5.72 -4.27
CA ALA A 51 7.27 -5.23 -4.60
C ALA A 51 6.38 -5.06 -3.35
N ILE A 52 6.46 -5.98 -2.38
CA ILE A 52 5.75 -5.87 -1.10
C ILE A 52 6.30 -4.70 -0.28
N TYR A 53 7.63 -4.58 -0.20
CA TYR A 53 8.29 -3.53 0.54
C TYR A 53 7.92 -2.14 0.02
N ASP A 54 8.02 -1.94 -1.30
CA ASP A 54 7.68 -0.68 -1.96
C ASP A 54 6.20 -0.31 -1.76
N ALA A 55 5.30 -1.29 -1.85
CA ALA A 55 3.88 -1.08 -1.56
C ALA A 55 3.65 -0.68 -0.09
N GLY A 56 4.38 -1.30 0.84
CA GLY A 56 4.34 -0.96 2.27
C GLY A 56 4.85 0.46 2.57
N VAL A 57 5.96 0.87 1.93
CA VAL A 57 6.48 2.24 2.05
C VAL A 57 5.48 3.25 1.51
N ALA A 58 4.94 3.01 0.32
CA ALA A 58 3.93 3.88 -0.29
C ALA A 58 2.66 3.98 0.56
N LEU A 59 2.24 2.88 1.20
CA LEU A 59 1.11 2.87 2.12
C LEU A 59 1.39 3.71 3.36
N ARG A 60 2.60 3.61 3.94
CA ARG A 60 3.00 4.44 5.08
C ARG A 60 2.94 5.93 4.74
N THR A 61 3.51 6.33 3.60
CA THR A 61 3.46 7.72 3.13
C THR A 61 2.04 8.21 2.88
N LEU A 62 1.17 7.36 2.34
CA LEU A 62 -0.24 7.69 2.17
C LEU A 62 -0.95 7.97 3.50
N MET A 63 -0.66 7.17 4.54
CA MET A 63 -1.22 7.36 5.89
C MET A 63 -0.65 8.60 6.58
N GLU A 64 0.64 8.90 6.39
CA GLU A 64 1.26 10.15 6.85
C GLU A 64 0.53 11.37 6.24
N GLN A 65 0.29 11.37 4.93
CA GLN A 65 -0.45 12.43 4.23
C GLN A 65 -1.89 12.60 4.75
N VAL A 66 -2.59 11.50 5.02
CA VAL A 66 -3.94 11.54 5.61
C VAL A 66 -3.88 12.14 7.03
N GLY A 67 -2.87 11.79 7.82
CA GLY A 67 -2.65 12.35 9.16
C GLY A 67 -2.38 13.85 9.12
N GLU A 68 -1.56 14.32 8.17
CA GLU A 68 -1.28 15.75 7.97
C GLU A 68 -2.51 16.56 7.51
N GLN A 69 -3.45 15.93 6.80
CA GLN A 69 -4.69 16.58 6.35
C GLN A 69 -5.74 16.74 7.45
N GLY A 70 -5.64 15.96 8.52
CA GLY A 70 -6.52 16.00 9.69
C GLY A 70 -6.03 16.93 10.82
N LEU A 71 -4.86 17.56 10.65
CA LEU A 71 -4.25 18.55 11.55
C LEU A 71 -4.50 19.98 11.04
#